data_AF-A0A9Y2D3J4-F1
#
_entry.id   AF-A0A9Y2D3J4-F1
#
_cell.length_a   1.000
_cell.length_b   1.000
_cell.length_c   1.000
_cell.angle_alpha   90.00
_cell.angle_beta   90.00
_cell.angle_gamma   90.00
#
_symmetry.space_group_name_H-M   'P 1'
#
loop_
_entity.id
_entity.type
_entity.pdbx_description
1 polymer ?
#
loop_
_entity_poly.entity_id
_entity_poly.type
_entity_poly.pdbx_seq_one_letter_code
_entity_poly.pdbx_strand_id
1 'polypeptide(L)'
;MDIFTVTGAIGSVLAMLGGGAVVVAGLSGWLGKLWAERLMRNSTQEHEKVLERIRDEYRSDLEKLRNRLKKSEFVFEKEFLAASALAAYHEKIIPIGQCPDMHMNDVFVSIARDFDDVEVWIKEFVSAHGAVLPEDVAKNLMMAARIAGEFKFRLGEGPDEAVDSRAIDAAEDVYDRVRLARDVMKERVWNQSST
;
A
#
# COMPACT_ATOMS: atom_id res chain seq x y z
N MET A 1 -74.26 72.80 3.72
CA MET A 1 -73.60 71.49 3.79
C MET A 1 -72.54 71.59 4.88
N ASP A 2 -72.77 70.96 6.01
CA ASP A 2 -71.93 71.12 7.20
C ASP A 2 -70.60 70.40 7.04
N ILE A 3 -69.51 71.12 7.29
CA ILE A 3 -68.13 70.60 7.28
C ILE A 3 -67.96 69.36 8.17
N PHE A 4 -68.80 69.24 9.21
CA PHE A 4 -68.87 68.10 10.13
C PHE A 4 -69.41 66.80 9.49
N THR A 5 -70.27 66.89 8.47
CA THR A 5 -70.77 65.69 7.76
C THR A 5 -69.75 65.12 6.77
N VAL A 6 -68.96 66.00 6.14
CA VAL A 6 -67.88 65.61 5.21
C VAL A 6 -66.69 65.03 5.95
N THR A 7 -66.31 65.59 7.11
CA THR A 7 -65.22 65.02 7.96
C THR A 7 -65.59 63.66 8.54
N GLY A 8 -66.85 63.43 8.92
CA GLY A 8 -67.34 62.11 9.37
C GLY A 8 -67.31 61.02 8.28
N ALA A 9 -67.63 61.39 7.03
CA ALA A 9 -67.56 60.48 5.87
C ALA A 9 -66.12 60.12 5.49
N ILE A 10 -65.18 61.08 5.56
CA ILE A 10 -63.76 60.84 5.27
C ILE A 10 -63.11 59.97 6.35
N GLY A 11 -63.44 60.18 7.62
CA GLY A 11 -62.96 59.35 8.73
C GLY A 11 -63.45 57.90 8.66
N SER A 12 -64.68 57.67 8.20
CA SER A 12 -65.25 56.32 8.05
C SER A 12 -64.70 55.58 6.81
N VAL A 13 -64.44 56.27 5.70
CA VAL A 13 -63.74 55.69 4.54
C VAL A 13 -62.29 55.35 4.88
N LEU A 14 -61.58 56.20 5.64
CA LEU A 14 -60.24 55.92 6.15
C LEU A 14 -60.22 54.79 7.18
N ALA A 15 -61.24 54.64 8.01
CA ALA A 15 -61.36 53.52 8.95
C ALA A 15 -61.66 52.18 8.22
N MET A 16 -62.48 52.20 7.17
CA MET A 16 -62.74 51.03 6.32
C MET A 16 -61.53 50.63 5.48
N LEU A 17 -60.80 51.60 4.91
CA LEU A 17 -59.55 51.36 4.18
C LEU A 17 -58.38 51.01 5.12
N GLY A 18 -58.32 51.62 6.29
CA GLY A 18 -57.31 51.37 7.33
C GLY A 18 -57.47 50.01 8.00
N GLY A 19 -58.71 49.58 8.27
CA GLY A 19 -59.00 48.25 8.81
C GLY A 19 -58.63 47.12 7.83
N GLY A 20 -58.95 47.30 6.54
CA GLY A 20 -58.54 46.36 5.49
C GLY A 20 -57.03 46.29 5.30
N ALA A 21 -56.34 47.43 5.36
CA ALA A 21 -54.88 47.48 5.27
C ALA A 21 -54.18 46.75 6.44
N VAL A 22 -54.74 46.83 7.66
CA VAL A 22 -54.21 46.09 8.82
C VAL A 22 -54.39 44.58 8.66
N VAL A 23 -55.53 44.12 8.13
CA VAL A 23 -55.77 42.69 7.87
C VAL A 23 -54.83 42.16 6.78
N VAL A 24 -54.67 42.91 5.69
CA VAL A 24 -53.74 42.54 4.60
C VAL A 24 -52.29 42.55 5.08
N ALA A 25 -51.89 43.54 5.89
CA ALA A 25 -50.55 43.60 6.47
C ALA A 25 -50.31 42.43 7.44
N GLY A 26 -51.29 42.08 8.28
CA GLY A 26 -51.21 40.95 9.20
C GLY A 26 -51.11 39.60 8.48
N LEU A 27 -51.94 39.38 7.45
CA LEU A 27 -51.89 38.17 6.62
C LEU A 27 -50.59 38.07 5.83
N SER A 28 -50.09 39.20 5.30
CA SER A 28 -48.81 39.25 4.57
C SER A 28 -47.63 38.94 5.50
N GLY A 29 -47.66 39.43 6.75
CA GLY A 29 -46.65 39.10 7.76
C GLY A 29 -46.68 37.62 8.18
N TRP A 30 -47.88 37.05 8.32
CA TRP A 30 -48.04 35.63 8.64
C TRP A 30 -47.54 34.72 7.51
N LEU A 31 -47.93 35.02 6.26
CA LEU A 31 -47.42 34.31 5.08
C LEU A 31 -45.90 34.46 4.96
N GLY A 32 -45.36 35.68 5.09
CA GLY A 32 -43.92 35.92 5.04
C GLY A 32 -43.16 35.10 6.08
N LYS A 33 -43.68 35.01 7.31
CA LYS A 33 -43.09 34.18 8.37
C LYS A 33 -43.13 32.68 8.03
N LEU A 34 -44.25 32.18 7.51
CA LEU A 34 -44.39 30.78 7.11
C LEU A 34 -43.44 30.39 5.97
N TRP A 35 -43.32 31.25 4.95
CA TRP A 35 -42.40 31.05 3.83
C TRP A 35 -40.93 31.16 4.27
N ALA A 36 -40.60 32.10 5.16
CA ALA A 36 -39.25 32.22 5.74
C ALA A 36 -38.87 30.99 6.56
N GLU A 37 -39.76 30.50 7.43
CA GLU A 37 -39.53 29.27 8.20
C GLU A 37 -39.37 28.05 7.29
N ARG A 38 -40.18 27.94 6.23
CA ARG A 38 -40.06 26.85 5.26
C ARG A 38 -38.74 26.89 4.50
N LEU A 39 -38.32 28.08 4.05
CA LEU A 39 -37.07 28.27 3.32
C LEU A 39 -35.86 27.94 4.21
N MET A 40 -35.86 28.41 5.47
CA MET A 40 -34.81 28.11 6.45
C MET A 40 -34.74 26.62 6.78
N ARG A 41 -35.89 25.94 6.92
CA ARG A 41 -35.90 24.48 7.15
C ARG A 41 -35.30 23.73 5.97
N ASN A 42 -35.68 24.10 4.75
CA ASN A 42 -35.15 23.47 3.54
C ASN A 42 -33.64 23.68 3.40
N SER A 43 -33.15 24.91 3.57
CA SER A 43 -31.70 25.18 3.49
C SER A 43 -30.92 24.44 4.58
N THR A 44 -31.44 24.39 5.80
CA THR A 44 -30.81 23.65 6.91
C THR A 44 -30.75 22.15 6.59
N GLN A 45 -31.83 21.57 6.06
CA GLN A 45 -31.86 20.16 5.64
C GLN A 45 -30.90 19.87 4.49
N GLU A 46 -30.77 20.79 3.52
CA GLU A 46 -29.79 20.66 2.44
C GLU A 46 -28.36 20.72 2.96
N HIS A 47 -28.05 21.65 3.86
CA HIS A 47 -26.74 21.71 4.51
C HIS A 47 -26.43 20.45 5.33
N GLU A 48 -27.40 19.91 6.05
CA GLU A 48 -27.24 18.67 6.82
C GLU A 48 -26.96 17.47 5.89
N LYS A 49 -27.68 17.36 4.78
CA LYS A 49 -27.41 16.32 3.74
C LYS A 49 -26.03 16.48 3.10
N VAL A 50 -25.61 17.71 2.85
CA VAL A 50 -24.27 17.98 2.30
C VAL A 50 -23.20 17.60 3.32
N LEU A 51 -23.38 17.94 4.60
CA LEU A 51 -22.48 17.54 5.68
C LEU A 51 -22.41 16.02 5.82
N GLU A 52 -23.55 15.33 5.77
CA GLU A 52 -23.62 13.87 5.83
C GLU A 52 -22.89 13.24 4.64
N ARG A 53 -23.14 13.73 3.42
CA ARG A 53 -22.43 13.26 2.21
C ARG A 53 -20.93 13.46 2.31
N ILE A 54 -20.48 14.64 2.72
CA ILE A 54 -19.06 14.96 2.88
C ILE A 54 -18.45 14.04 3.94
N ARG A 55 -19.16 13.80 5.05
CA ARG A 55 -18.71 12.91 6.12
C ARG A 55 -18.58 11.47 5.64
N ASP A 56 -19.54 10.98 4.88
CA ASP A 56 -19.53 9.63 4.30
C ASP A 56 -18.42 9.46 3.26
N GLU A 57 -18.18 10.49 2.44
CA GLU A 57 -17.08 10.52 1.48
C GLU A 57 -15.73 10.46 2.19
N TYR A 58 -15.50 11.30 3.21
CA TYR A 58 -14.29 11.25 4.02
C TYR A 58 -14.11 9.90 4.71
N ARG A 59 -15.19 9.32 5.25
CA ARG A 59 -15.13 8.01 5.89
C ARG A 59 -14.74 6.91 4.90
N SER A 60 -15.36 6.92 3.71
CA SER A 60 -15.04 5.99 2.62
C SER A 60 -13.58 6.11 2.20
N ASP A 61 -13.08 7.33 2.06
CA ASP A 61 -11.70 7.57 1.66
C ASP A 61 -10.70 7.18 2.74
N LEU A 62 -11.00 7.43 4.02
CA LEU A 62 -10.21 6.93 5.14
C LEU A 62 -10.16 5.39 5.17
N GLU A 63 -11.29 4.72 4.92
CA GLU A 63 -11.34 3.26 4.86
C GLU A 63 -10.51 2.72 3.67
N LYS A 64 -10.60 3.34 2.49
CA LYS A 64 -9.76 3.00 1.33
C LYS A 64 -8.27 3.19 1.63
N LEU A 65 -7.89 4.33 2.21
CA LEU A 65 -6.51 4.63 2.57
C LEU A 65 -5.97 3.64 3.59
N ARG A 66 -6.75 3.35 4.64
CA ARG A 66 -6.40 2.34 5.64
C ARG A 66 -6.21 0.96 5.02
N ASN A 67 -7.09 0.56 4.10
CA ASN A 67 -6.98 -0.72 3.41
C ASN A 67 -5.77 -0.78 2.48
N ARG A 68 -5.43 0.33 1.80
CA ARG A 68 -4.20 0.42 0.99
C ARG A 68 -2.95 0.31 1.86
N LEU A 69 -2.90 1.04 2.97
CA LEU A 69 -1.81 0.98 3.95
C LEU A 69 -1.59 -0.44 4.46
N LYS A 70 -2.66 -1.10 4.95
CA LYS A 70 -2.57 -2.48 5.44
C LYS A 70 -2.06 -3.47 4.39
N LYS A 71 -2.51 -3.32 3.13
CA LYS A 71 -2.03 -4.17 2.03
C LYS A 71 -0.55 -3.93 1.76
N SER A 72 -0.12 -2.67 1.75
CA SER A 72 1.28 -2.30 1.56
C SER A 72 2.17 -2.83 2.69
N GLU A 73 1.74 -2.65 3.95
CA GLU A 73 2.43 -3.15 5.15
C GLU A 73 2.60 -4.67 5.09
N PHE A 74 1.54 -5.40 4.75
CA PHE A 74 1.60 -6.85 4.60
C PHE A 74 2.58 -7.30 3.52
N VAL A 75 2.57 -6.66 2.34
CA VAL A 75 3.51 -7.01 1.26
C VAL A 75 4.94 -6.69 1.68
N PHE A 76 5.18 -5.52 2.26
CA PHE A 76 6.49 -5.10 2.76
C PHE A 76 7.05 -6.08 3.79
N GLU A 77 6.24 -6.51 4.76
CA GLU A 77 6.64 -7.51 5.75
C GLU A 77 7.14 -8.81 5.08
N LYS A 78 6.40 -9.30 4.07
CA LYS A 78 6.78 -10.50 3.34
C LYS A 78 8.04 -10.33 2.50
N GLU A 79 8.20 -9.18 1.84
CA GLU A 79 9.42 -8.85 1.09
C GLU A 79 10.63 -8.70 2.02
N PHE A 80 10.46 -8.08 3.20
CA PHE A 80 11.49 -7.97 4.23
C PHE A 80 11.95 -9.34 4.74
N LEU A 81 11.01 -10.25 5.02
CA LEU A 81 11.32 -11.62 5.44
C LEU A 81 12.10 -12.37 4.36
N ALA A 82 11.67 -12.27 3.09
CA ALA A 82 12.35 -12.89 1.96
C ALA A 82 13.77 -12.32 1.78
N ALA A 83 13.93 -10.99 1.81
CA ALA A 83 15.23 -10.33 1.70
C ALA A 83 16.17 -10.73 2.85
N SER A 84 15.65 -10.80 4.07
CA SER A 84 16.42 -11.16 5.27
C SER A 84 16.88 -12.62 5.22
N ALA A 85 16.00 -13.55 4.84
CA ALA A 85 16.34 -14.96 4.67
C ALA A 85 17.39 -15.16 3.56
N LEU A 86 17.25 -14.47 2.44
CA LEU A 86 18.22 -14.53 1.34
C LEU A 86 19.58 -13.93 1.71
N ALA A 87 19.60 -12.83 2.47
CA ALA A 87 20.83 -12.24 3.00
C ALA A 87 21.52 -13.20 3.97
N ALA A 88 20.78 -13.79 4.92
CA ALA A 88 21.32 -14.75 5.87
C ALA A 88 21.93 -15.98 5.16
N TYR A 89 21.27 -16.45 4.10
CA TYR A 89 21.78 -17.56 3.31
C TYR A 89 23.00 -17.19 2.49
N HIS A 90 23.01 -16.02 1.86
CA HIS A 90 24.19 -15.51 1.16
C HIS A 90 25.41 -15.44 2.08
N GLU A 91 25.25 -14.93 3.30
CA GLU A 91 26.33 -14.93 4.31
C GLU A 91 26.75 -16.36 4.71
N LYS A 92 25.81 -17.32 4.77
CA LYS A 92 26.13 -18.72 5.07
C LYS A 92 26.99 -19.37 3.98
N ILE A 93 26.70 -19.09 2.72
CA ILE A 93 27.45 -19.63 1.57
C ILE A 93 28.86 -19.04 1.49
N ILE A 94 29.10 -17.91 2.15
CA ILE A 94 30.42 -17.26 2.24
C ILE A 94 31.14 -17.70 3.52
N PRO A 95 32.18 -18.55 3.45
CA PRO A 95 32.97 -18.98 4.62
C PRO A 95 33.97 -17.93 5.14
N ILE A 96 33.87 -16.63 4.78
CA ILE A 96 34.89 -15.57 4.99
C ILE A 96 35.30 -15.35 6.48
N GLY A 97 34.65 -15.98 7.45
CA GLY A 97 35.05 -15.91 8.86
C GLY A 97 36.26 -16.76 9.27
N GLN A 98 36.74 -17.72 8.45
CA GLN A 98 37.72 -18.71 8.92
C GLN A 98 39.18 -18.44 8.54
N CYS A 99 39.48 -17.57 7.55
CA CYS A 99 40.86 -17.25 7.20
C CYS A 99 41.00 -15.89 6.48
N PRO A 100 41.87 -14.97 6.94
CA PRO A 100 42.16 -13.69 6.26
C PRO A 100 42.69 -13.84 4.82
N ASP A 101 43.23 -15.01 4.47
CA ASP A 101 43.91 -15.28 3.20
C ASP A 101 43.11 -16.20 2.25
N MET A 102 41.82 -16.46 2.53
CA MET A 102 41.01 -17.36 1.70
C MET A 102 40.77 -16.76 0.31
N HIS A 103 41.18 -17.49 -0.75
CA HIS A 103 40.94 -17.06 -2.11
C HIS A 103 39.47 -17.32 -2.49
N MET A 104 38.88 -16.47 -3.34
CA MET A 104 37.51 -16.68 -3.83
C MET A 104 37.31 -18.06 -4.48
N ASN A 105 38.37 -18.62 -5.06
CA ASN A 105 38.36 -19.97 -5.58
C ASN A 105 38.09 -21.03 -4.49
N ASP A 106 38.62 -20.85 -3.29
CA ASP A 106 38.39 -21.76 -2.15
C ASP A 106 36.95 -21.68 -1.66
N VAL A 107 36.35 -20.48 -1.75
CA VAL A 107 34.91 -20.29 -1.51
C VAL A 107 34.12 -21.09 -2.54
N PHE A 108 34.41 -20.95 -3.84
CA PHE A 108 33.70 -21.70 -4.88
C PHE A 108 33.87 -23.22 -4.75
N VAL A 109 35.02 -23.70 -4.30
CA VAL A 109 35.21 -25.13 -3.96
C VAL A 109 34.28 -25.56 -2.82
N SER A 110 34.11 -24.74 -1.77
CA SER A 110 33.17 -25.04 -0.68
C SER A 110 31.72 -25.05 -1.16
N ILE A 111 31.32 -24.06 -1.97
CA ILE A 111 29.97 -23.99 -2.55
C ILE A 111 29.70 -25.20 -3.44
N ALA A 112 30.68 -25.58 -4.27
CA ALA A 112 30.56 -26.73 -5.15
C ALA A 112 30.31 -28.01 -4.35
N ARG A 113 31.00 -28.18 -3.21
CA ARG A 113 30.80 -29.34 -2.31
C ARG A 113 29.41 -29.38 -1.69
N ASP A 114 28.80 -28.22 -1.48
CA ASP A 114 27.49 -28.07 -0.85
C ASP A 114 26.34 -27.92 -1.88
N PHE A 115 26.55 -28.28 -3.16
CA PHE A 115 25.52 -28.08 -4.18
C PHE A 115 24.18 -28.74 -3.89
N ASP A 116 24.14 -29.87 -3.18
CA ASP A 116 22.88 -30.51 -2.80
C ASP A 116 22.10 -29.62 -1.80
N ASP A 117 22.78 -29.16 -0.74
CA ASP A 117 22.20 -28.23 0.24
C ASP A 117 21.79 -26.90 -0.42
N VAL A 118 22.56 -26.44 -1.39
CA VAL A 118 22.27 -25.21 -2.12
C VAL A 118 21.03 -25.34 -3.00
N GLU A 119 20.93 -26.43 -3.76
CA GLU A 119 19.75 -26.71 -4.58
C GLU A 119 18.49 -26.81 -3.72
N VAL A 120 18.54 -27.57 -2.63
CA VAL A 120 17.41 -27.79 -1.72
C VAL A 120 16.97 -26.47 -1.11
N TRP A 121 17.90 -25.70 -0.54
CA TRP A 121 17.57 -24.43 0.10
C TRP A 121 16.92 -23.46 -0.89
N ILE A 122 17.45 -23.32 -2.11
CA ILE A 122 16.90 -22.38 -3.09
C ILE A 122 15.49 -22.80 -3.51
N LYS A 123 15.24 -24.10 -3.71
CA LYS A 123 13.90 -24.62 -4.05
C LYS A 123 12.90 -24.35 -2.94
N GLU A 124 13.29 -24.60 -1.69
CA GLU A 124 12.45 -24.32 -0.52
C GLU A 124 12.17 -22.82 -0.37
N PHE A 125 13.20 -21.98 -0.53
CA PHE A 125 13.07 -20.53 -0.48
C PHE A 125 12.10 -20.00 -1.54
N VAL A 126 12.26 -20.41 -2.81
CA VAL A 126 11.38 -19.99 -3.90
C VAL A 126 9.95 -20.50 -3.67
N SER A 127 9.79 -21.72 -3.15
CA SER A 127 8.45 -22.24 -2.81
C SER A 127 7.79 -21.46 -1.67
N ALA A 128 8.55 -21.02 -0.66
CA ALA A 128 8.03 -20.31 0.50
C ALA A 128 7.77 -18.82 0.22
N HIS A 129 8.60 -18.19 -0.59
CA HIS A 129 8.60 -16.73 -0.82
C HIS A 129 8.20 -16.31 -2.24
N GLY A 130 8.01 -17.26 -3.17
CA GLY A 130 7.84 -16.97 -4.60
C GLY A 130 6.74 -15.96 -4.94
N ALA A 131 5.68 -15.86 -4.14
CA ALA A 131 4.60 -14.91 -4.34
C ALA A 131 5.02 -13.43 -4.21
N VAL A 132 6.12 -13.15 -3.51
CA VAL A 132 6.64 -11.78 -3.30
C VAL A 132 7.97 -11.52 -4.00
N LEU A 133 8.51 -12.53 -4.70
CA LEU A 133 9.75 -12.37 -5.45
C LEU A 133 9.47 -11.67 -6.79
N PRO A 134 10.30 -10.70 -7.18
CA PRO A 134 10.38 -10.23 -8.56
C PRO A 134 10.64 -11.40 -9.52
N GLU A 135 10.11 -11.32 -10.74
CA GLU A 135 10.22 -12.39 -11.73
C GLU A 135 11.69 -12.71 -12.07
N ASP A 136 12.52 -11.68 -12.20
CA ASP A 136 13.96 -11.79 -12.45
C ASP A 136 14.70 -12.44 -11.26
N VAL A 137 14.35 -12.08 -10.03
CA VAL A 137 14.89 -12.70 -8.81
C VAL A 137 14.53 -14.19 -8.76
N ALA A 138 13.26 -14.54 -8.95
CA ALA A 138 12.81 -15.92 -8.96
C ALA A 138 13.48 -16.74 -10.07
N LYS A 139 13.62 -16.16 -11.27
CA LYS A 139 14.30 -16.79 -12.40
C LYS A 139 15.79 -17.03 -12.12
N ASN A 140 16.49 -16.05 -11.53
CA ASN A 140 17.90 -16.20 -11.18
C ASN A 140 18.12 -17.29 -10.13
N LEU A 141 17.28 -17.33 -9.10
CA LEU A 141 17.32 -18.37 -8.07
C LEU A 141 17.02 -19.74 -8.65
N MET A 142 15.96 -19.90 -9.45
CA MET A 142 15.66 -21.19 -10.10
C MET A 142 16.78 -21.64 -11.04
N MET A 143 17.45 -20.70 -11.73
CA MET A 143 18.61 -21.04 -12.56
C MET A 143 19.79 -21.52 -11.72
N ALA A 144 20.06 -20.86 -10.59
CA ALA A 144 21.09 -21.28 -9.64
C ALA A 144 20.80 -22.69 -9.07
N ALA A 145 19.55 -22.96 -8.67
CA ALA A 145 19.14 -24.30 -8.23
C ALA A 145 19.32 -25.35 -9.33
N ARG A 146 18.99 -25.02 -10.59
CA ARG A 146 19.20 -25.92 -11.73
C ARG A 146 20.68 -26.25 -11.93
N ILE A 147 21.55 -25.25 -11.84
CA ILE A 147 23.00 -25.42 -11.98
C ILE A 147 23.54 -26.28 -10.84
N ALA A 148 23.20 -25.98 -9.59
CA ALA A 148 23.58 -26.77 -8.45
C ALA A 148 23.13 -28.24 -8.60
N GLY A 149 21.88 -28.47 -9.01
CA GLY A 149 21.35 -29.81 -9.27
C GLY A 149 22.01 -30.55 -10.43
N GLU A 150 22.52 -29.85 -11.43
CA GLU A 150 23.27 -30.44 -12.55
C GLU A 150 24.68 -30.88 -12.14
N PHE A 151 25.32 -30.12 -11.26
CA PHE A 151 26.73 -30.32 -10.89
C PHE A 151 26.94 -31.06 -9.57
N LYS A 152 25.92 -31.24 -8.72
CA LYS A 152 26.04 -31.97 -7.45
C LYS A 152 26.53 -33.41 -7.57
N PHE A 153 26.34 -34.04 -8.73
CA PHE A 153 26.79 -35.41 -8.99
C PHE A 153 28.19 -35.49 -9.59
N ARG A 154 28.88 -34.35 -9.78
CA ARG A 154 30.19 -34.27 -10.44
C ARG A 154 31.36 -34.07 -9.47
N LEU A 155 31.11 -34.20 -8.17
CA LEU A 155 32.13 -34.10 -7.15
C LEU A 155 32.78 -35.48 -6.95
N GLY A 156 34.09 -35.47 -6.68
CA GLY A 156 34.79 -36.67 -6.21
C GLY A 156 34.20 -37.18 -4.88
N GLU A 157 34.23 -38.49 -4.66
CA GLU A 157 33.63 -39.13 -3.49
C GLU A 157 34.39 -38.82 -2.18
N GLY A 158 35.63 -38.29 -2.28
CA GLY A 158 36.51 -38.04 -1.14
C GLY A 158 36.76 -36.55 -0.79
N PRO A 159 36.99 -36.22 0.50
CA PRO A 159 37.27 -34.84 0.95
C PRO A 159 38.58 -34.24 0.40
N ASP A 160 39.52 -35.10 -0.02
CA ASP A 160 40.81 -34.72 -0.60
C ASP A 160 40.82 -34.77 -2.13
N GLU A 161 39.68 -35.12 -2.76
CA GLU A 161 39.58 -35.20 -4.21
C GLU A 161 39.40 -33.80 -4.82
N ALA A 162 40.15 -33.52 -5.88
CA ALA A 162 40.11 -32.23 -6.56
C ALA A 162 38.73 -32.04 -7.22
N VAL A 163 38.07 -30.92 -6.92
CA VAL A 163 36.80 -30.56 -7.54
C VAL A 163 37.02 -30.23 -9.02
N ASP A 164 36.17 -30.76 -9.91
CA ASP A 164 36.20 -30.44 -11.36
C ASP A 164 36.12 -28.91 -11.55
N SER A 165 37.02 -28.34 -12.37
CA SER A 165 37.01 -26.91 -12.72
C SER A 165 35.63 -26.44 -13.18
N ARG A 166 34.87 -27.28 -13.89
CA ARG A 166 33.51 -26.93 -14.33
C ARG A 166 32.52 -26.82 -13.16
N ALA A 167 32.72 -27.58 -12.09
CA ALA A 167 31.91 -27.46 -10.87
C ALA A 167 32.28 -26.18 -10.08
N ILE A 168 33.55 -25.76 -10.14
CA ILE A 168 34.00 -24.47 -9.58
C ILE A 168 33.39 -23.30 -10.37
N ASP A 169 33.44 -23.32 -11.70
CA ASP A 169 32.81 -22.29 -12.54
C ASP A 169 31.28 -22.24 -12.32
N ALA A 170 30.66 -23.41 -12.15
CA ALA A 170 29.23 -23.50 -11.81
C ALA A 170 28.93 -22.89 -10.44
N ALA A 171 29.83 -23.05 -9.46
CA ALA A 171 29.70 -22.48 -8.13
C ALA A 171 29.82 -20.96 -8.14
N GLU A 172 30.68 -20.41 -9.00
CA GLU A 172 30.75 -18.97 -9.26
C GLU A 172 29.43 -18.44 -9.83
N ASP A 173 28.84 -19.08 -10.86
CA ASP A 173 27.56 -18.64 -11.43
C ASP A 173 26.41 -18.75 -10.40
N VAL A 174 26.38 -19.81 -9.60
CA VAL A 174 25.41 -19.96 -8.50
C VAL A 174 25.56 -18.81 -7.49
N TYR A 175 26.79 -18.53 -7.07
CA TYR A 175 27.10 -17.45 -6.13
C TYR A 175 26.64 -16.10 -6.68
N ASP A 176 27.01 -15.75 -7.91
CA ASP A 176 26.65 -14.45 -8.49
C ASP A 176 25.15 -14.28 -8.66
N ARG A 177 24.42 -15.34 -9.01
CA ARG A 177 22.95 -15.31 -9.09
C ARG A 177 22.30 -15.08 -7.73
N VAL A 178 22.77 -15.76 -6.69
CA VAL A 178 22.26 -15.59 -5.32
C VAL A 178 22.59 -14.18 -4.80
N ARG A 179 23.80 -13.69 -5.08
CA ARG A 179 24.25 -12.33 -4.74
C ARG A 179 23.41 -11.26 -5.42
N LEU A 180 23.17 -11.40 -6.73
CA LEU A 180 22.32 -10.49 -7.50
C LEU A 180 20.89 -10.49 -6.96
N ALA A 181 20.31 -11.67 -6.72
CA ALA A 181 18.98 -11.82 -6.15
C ALA A 181 18.86 -11.12 -4.78
N ARG A 182 19.88 -11.27 -3.92
CA ARG A 182 19.96 -10.58 -2.62
C ARG A 182 19.98 -9.07 -2.79
N ASP A 183 20.81 -8.55 -3.69
CA ASP A 183 20.99 -7.11 -3.89
C ASP A 183 19.69 -6.45 -4.38
N VAL A 184 19.01 -7.06 -5.35
CA VAL A 184 17.71 -6.59 -5.84
C VAL A 184 16.67 -6.58 -4.71
N MET A 185 16.58 -7.66 -3.93
CA MET A 185 15.62 -7.72 -2.81
C MET A 185 15.93 -6.69 -1.73
N LYS A 186 17.21 -6.48 -1.41
CA LYS A 186 17.64 -5.49 -0.42
C LYS A 186 17.31 -4.07 -0.87
N GLU A 187 17.60 -3.73 -2.13
CA GLU A 187 17.27 -2.42 -2.70
C GLU A 187 15.76 -2.16 -2.67
N ARG A 188 14.95 -3.16 -3.02
CA ARG A 188 13.49 -3.06 -3.01
C ARG A 188 12.93 -2.74 -1.63
N VAL A 189 13.40 -3.45 -0.61
CA VAL A 189 13.01 -3.20 0.80
C VAL A 189 13.50 -1.83 1.26
N TRP A 190 14.74 -1.45 0.92
CA TRP A 190 15.30 -0.14 1.26
C TRP A 190 14.47 1.02 0.71
N ASN A 191 14.11 0.96 -0.58
CA ASN A 191 13.34 2.00 -1.26
C ASN A 191 11.92 2.15 -0.66
N GLN A 192 11.30 1.04 -0.23
CA GLN A 192 10.00 1.09 0.45
C GLN A 192 10.08 1.63 1.87
N SER A 193 11.20 1.43 2.58
CA SER A 193 11.40 1.98 3.94
C SER A 193 11.78 3.47 3.97
N SER A 194 12.29 4.00 2.86
CA SER A 194 12.76 5.39 2.73
C SER A 194 11.69 6.38 2.27
N THR A 195 10.44 5.91 2.06
CA THR A 195 9.29 6.70 1.60
C THR A 195 8.31 6.92 2.73
#